data_AF-A0A076LMZ0-F1
#
_entry.id   AF-A0A076LMZ0-F1
#
_cell.length_a   1.000
_cell.length_b   1.000
_cell.length_c   1.000
_cell.angle_alpha   90.00
_cell.angle_beta   90.00
_cell.angle_gamma   90.00
#
_symmetry.space_group_name_H-M   'P 1'
#
loop_
_entity.id
_entity.type
_entity.pdbx_description
1 polymer ?
#
loop_
_entity_poly.entity_id
_entity_poly.type
_entity_poly.pdbx_seq_one_letter_code
_entity_poly.pdbx_strand_id
1 'polypeptide(L)'
;MLRRRAARAGPETCADYTPARRVIMCDNAGLSQRCYAVSPRGAGRLRRATHSQKEEPMSLNLDAMMTERRNPASAAIDTLSTLDILNLINAEDSKVAPAIARILPQIAQAVDAVSAAFARQGRLIYCGAGTSGRLGILDASECPPTFGTPAGQVIGVIAGGQRAILQAVENAEDNPQAAQDDLQRLALSSRDVVVGIAASGRTPYVLGALRYARDLGATTVALSCNPDSPMAPLADILLTPIVGL
;
A
#
# COMPACT_ATOMS: atom_id res chain seq x y z
N MET A 1 48.89 -32.65 26.69
CA MET A 1 47.87 -32.05 25.80
C MET A 1 47.61 -30.62 26.25
N LEU A 2 48.01 -29.66 25.40
CA LEU A 2 48.19 -28.25 25.72
C LEU A 2 46.89 -27.53 26.08
N ARG A 3 46.85 -26.94 27.28
CA ARG A 3 45.96 -25.82 27.65
C ARG A 3 46.63 -24.53 27.18
N ARG A 4 46.00 -23.77 26.27
CA ARG A 4 46.46 -22.42 25.91
C ARG A 4 45.88 -21.39 26.89
N ARG A 5 46.80 -20.70 27.57
CA ARG A 5 46.56 -19.53 28.41
C ARG A 5 46.25 -18.32 27.54
N ALA A 6 45.21 -17.57 27.88
CA ALA A 6 44.98 -16.22 27.36
C ALA A 6 45.94 -15.24 28.06
N ALA A 7 46.75 -14.53 27.27
CA ALA A 7 47.62 -13.48 27.76
C ALA A 7 46.85 -12.15 27.81
N ARG A 8 46.92 -11.48 28.97
CA ARG A 8 46.54 -10.08 29.15
C ARG A 8 47.67 -9.20 28.64
N ALA A 9 47.36 -8.17 27.86
CA ALA A 9 48.20 -6.99 27.66
C ALA A 9 47.41 -5.76 28.14
N GLY A 10 48.06 -4.97 29.01
CA GLY A 10 47.56 -3.72 29.57
C GLY A 10 47.78 -2.52 28.62
N PRO A 11 47.56 -1.29 29.10
CA PRO A 11 47.05 -0.18 28.30
C PRO A 11 48.15 0.63 27.62
N GLU A 12 47.91 1.03 26.36
CA GLU A 12 48.64 2.14 25.74
C GLU A 12 47.71 3.34 25.56
N THR A 13 48.19 4.47 26.05
CA THR A 13 47.52 5.76 26.14
C THR A 13 47.83 6.65 24.94
N CYS A 14 46.77 7.21 24.36
CA CYS A 14 46.56 8.61 23.96
C CYS A 14 47.61 9.33 23.10
N ALA A 15 47.25 9.64 21.84
CA ALA A 15 47.19 11.02 21.30
C ALA A 15 46.71 10.99 19.84
N ASP A 16 45.50 11.48 19.60
CA ASP A 16 45.18 12.48 18.55
C ASP A 16 43.66 12.51 18.29
N TYR A 17 43.05 13.56 18.80
CA TYR A 17 41.62 13.82 18.83
C TYR A 17 41.33 15.08 18.00
N THR A 18 40.55 14.94 16.93
CA THR A 18 39.84 16.04 16.27
C THR A 18 38.40 15.61 15.94
N PRO A 19 37.35 16.30 16.43
CA PRO A 19 35.97 15.82 16.34
C PRO A 19 35.18 16.50 15.20
N ALA A 20 34.46 15.71 14.40
CA ALA A 20 33.14 16.06 13.82
C ALA A 20 32.56 14.90 12.96
N ARG A 21 32.08 13.83 13.61
CA ARG A 21 31.03 12.97 13.03
C ARG A 21 30.01 12.66 14.11
N ARG A 22 28.74 13.05 13.88
CA ARG A 22 27.61 12.70 14.74
C ARG A 22 27.36 11.20 14.61
N VAL A 23 27.66 10.48 15.68
CA VAL A 23 27.23 9.09 15.86
C VAL A 23 25.85 9.13 16.51
N ILE A 24 24.84 8.55 15.84
CA ILE A 24 23.53 8.30 16.43
C ILE A 24 23.63 6.89 17.04
N MET A 25 23.73 6.81 18.37
CA MET A 25 23.54 5.58 19.13
C MET A 25 22.07 5.52 19.55
N CYS A 26 21.34 4.51 19.11
CA CYS A 26 19.98 4.22 19.58
C CYS A 26 20.05 3.14 20.66
N ASP A 27 19.76 3.50 21.91
CA ASP A 27 19.44 2.52 22.95
C ASP A 27 17.95 2.25 22.99
N ASN A 28 17.60 0.96 23.06
CA ASN A 28 16.26 0.44 22.98
C ASN A 28 15.67 0.29 24.39
N ALA A 29 15.03 1.34 24.90
CA ALA A 29 14.15 1.27 26.07
C ALA A 29 13.15 2.44 26.07
N GLY A 30 11.87 2.12 25.82
CA GLY A 30 10.70 2.83 26.34
C GLY A 30 10.55 4.34 26.11
N LEU A 31 9.61 4.70 25.24
CA LEU A 31 8.69 5.86 25.33
C LEU A 31 9.29 7.28 25.57
N SER A 32 9.07 8.13 24.56
CA SER A 32 9.31 9.58 24.46
C SER A 32 10.67 10.00 23.89
N GLN A 33 10.66 10.34 22.60
CA GLN A 33 11.77 11.05 21.97
C GLN A 33 11.77 12.52 22.45
N ARG A 34 12.84 12.93 23.14
CA ARG A 34 13.16 14.34 23.34
C ARG A 34 14.50 14.64 22.70
N CYS A 35 14.47 15.35 21.58
CA CYS A 35 15.67 15.94 20.99
C CYS A 35 16.00 17.23 21.75
N TYR A 36 17.18 17.31 22.38
CA TYR A 36 17.68 18.55 22.97
C TYR A 36 18.81 19.12 22.11
N ALA A 37 18.65 20.36 21.65
CA ALA A 37 19.74 21.18 21.16
C ALA A 37 20.17 22.13 22.29
N VAL A 38 21.41 22.00 22.77
CA VAL A 38 21.98 22.95 23.73
C VAL A 38 22.75 24.02 22.96
N SER A 39 22.26 25.25 22.99
CA SER A 39 23.00 26.44 22.54
C SER A 39 23.73 27.07 23.73
N PRO A 40 25.01 27.49 23.60
CA PRO A 40 25.71 28.13 24.69
C PRO A 40 25.37 29.64 24.75
N ARG A 41 24.97 30.07 25.94
CA ARG A 41 24.90 31.45 26.48
C ARG A 41 23.65 32.29 26.14
N GLY A 42 23.01 32.80 27.21
CA GLY A 42 22.06 33.92 27.16
C GLY A 42 20.81 33.69 27.99
N ALA A 43 20.80 34.19 29.23
CA ALA A 43 19.63 34.19 30.10
C ALA A 43 18.51 35.08 29.51
N GLY A 44 17.44 34.46 29.03
CA GLY A 44 16.24 35.12 28.53
C GLY A 44 15.02 34.26 28.83
N ARG A 45 14.06 34.82 29.56
CA ARG A 45 12.85 34.16 30.07
C ARG A 45 11.97 33.70 28.90
N LEU A 46 12.08 32.43 28.49
CA LEU A 46 11.23 31.84 27.45
C LEU A 46 9.82 31.62 28.00
N ARG A 47 8.87 32.42 27.49
CA ARG A 47 7.43 32.17 27.66
C ARG A 47 7.08 30.85 26.99
N ARG A 48 6.44 29.96 27.75
CA ARG A 48 5.93 28.65 27.29
C ARG A 48 4.80 28.89 26.28
N ALA A 49 5.09 28.78 24.98
CA ALA A 49 4.05 28.61 23.98
C ALA A 49 3.67 27.13 23.97
N THR A 50 2.64 26.76 24.73
CA THR A 50 2.00 25.45 24.61
C THR A 50 1.07 25.49 23.41
N HIS A 51 1.61 25.27 22.20
CA HIS A 51 0.79 24.78 21.09
C HIS A 51 0.66 23.27 21.27
N SER A 52 -0.30 22.87 22.09
CA SER A 52 -0.88 21.53 22.00
C SER A 52 -1.83 21.57 20.81
N GLN A 53 -1.31 21.31 19.61
CA GLN A 53 -2.17 20.79 18.56
C GLN A 53 -2.52 19.37 18.98
N LYS A 54 -3.71 19.22 19.57
CA LYS A 54 -4.39 17.94 19.58
C LYS A 54 -4.62 17.60 18.11
N GLU A 55 -3.92 16.59 17.61
CA GLU A 55 -4.40 15.88 16.42
C GLU A 55 -5.78 15.33 16.79
N GLU A 56 -6.83 16.02 16.34
CA GLU A 56 -8.16 15.45 16.43
C GLU A 56 -8.18 14.22 15.52
N PRO A 57 -8.61 13.04 16.02
CA PRO A 57 -8.74 11.88 15.17
C PRO A 57 -9.76 12.24 14.10
N MET A 58 -9.32 12.25 12.84
CA MET A 58 -10.19 12.45 11.69
C MET A 58 -11.27 11.37 11.76
N SER A 59 -12.47 11.73 12.22
CA SER A 59 -13.57 10.79 12.35
C SER A 59 -13.91 10.26 10.96
N LEU A 60 -13.58 8.99 10.72
CA LEU A 60 -13.85 8.32 9.45
C LEU A 60 -15.36 8.29 9.20
N ASN A 61 -15.81 9.04 8.20
CA ASN A 61 -17.20 8.98 7.74
C ASN A 61 -17.36 7.81 6.77
N LEU A 62 -17.51 6.61 7.32
CA LEU A 62 -17.71 5.38 6.54
C LEU A 62 -19.04 5.38 5.78
N ASP A 63 -20.07 6.02 6.34
CA ASP A 63 -21.43 6.06 5.77
C ASP A 63 -21.50 6.77 4.41
N ALA A 64 -20.53 7.65 4.12
CA ALA A 64 -20.42 8.32 2.83
C ALA A 64 -19.94 7.37 1.71
N MET A 65 -19.28 6.26 2.04
CA MET A 65 -18.69 5.33 1.07
C MET A 65 -19.72 4.34 0.55
N MET A 66 -19.84 4.19 -0.77
CA MET A 66 -20.79 3.24 -1.35
C MET A 66 -20.50 1.80 -0.92
N THR A 67 -19.22 1.45 -0.75
CA THR A 67 -18.80 0.10 -0.32
C THR A 67 -19.23 -0.27 1.09
N GLU A 68 -19.53 0.71 1.96
CA GLU A 68 -19.96 0.47 3.34
C GLU A 68 -21.48 0.63 3.52
N ARG A 69 -22.19 1.06 2.47
CA ARG A 69 -23.65 1.21 2.51
C ARG A 69 -24.33 -0.15 2.53
N ARG A 70 -25.42 -0.22 3.29
CA ARG A 70 -26.30 -1.40 3.29
C ARG A 70 -27.15 -1.40 2.03
N ASN A 71 -27.20 -2.55 1.35
CA ASN A 71 -28.12 -2.76 0.25
C ASN A 71 -29.55 -2.96 0.80
N PRO A 72 -30.53 -2.08 0.48
CA PRO A 72 -31.90 -2.25 0.95
C PRO A 72 -32.55 -3.56 0.52
N ALA A 73 -32.14 -4.12 -0.63
CA ALA A 73 -32.66 -5.39 -1.14
C ALA A 73 -32.29 -6.58 -0.23
N SER A 74 -31.20 -6.48 0.54
CA SER A 74 -30.74 -7.53 1.45
C SER A 74 -31.02 -7.25 2.93
N ALA A 75 -31.92 -6.31 3.25
CA ALA A 75 -32.22 -5.91 4.62
C ALA A 75 -32.70 -7.08 5.52
N ALA A 76 -33.30 -8.12 4.93
CA ALA A 76 -33.82 -9.30 5.64
C ALA A 76 -33.14 -10.61 5.19
N ILE A 77 -31.92 -10.53 4.63
CA ILE A 77 -31.23 -11.67 4.00
C ILE A 77 -31.04 -12.87 4.93
N ASP A 78 -30.93 -12.65 6.24
CA ASP A 78 -30.78 -13.67 7.29
C ASP A 78 -32.06 -14.47 7.55
N THR A 79 -33.20 -14.02 7.03
CA THR A 79 -34.51 -14.68 7.18
C THR A 79 -35.04 -15.31 5.90
N LEU A 80 -34.36 -15.10 4.77
CA LEU A 80 -34.76 -15.61 3.46
C LEU A 80 -34.52 -17.12 3.33
N SER A 81 -35.26 -17.76 2.42
CA SER A 81 -34.94 -19.13 2.02
C SER A 81 -33.58 -19.16 1.30
N THR A 82 -32.91 -20.32 1.29
CA THR A 82 -31.65 -20.47 0.55
C THR A 82 -31.78 -20.08 -0.92
N LEU A 83 -32.90 -20.42 -1.58
CA LEU A 83 -33.13 -20.07 -2.98
C LEU A 83 -33.25 -18.55 -3.16
N ASP A 84 -33.94 -17.87 -2.24
CA ASP A 84 -34.11 -16.42 -2.31
C ASP A 84 -32.79 -15.68 -2.04
N ILE A 85 -31.95 -16.19 -1.12
CA ILE A 85 -30.59 -15.68 -0.90
C ILE A 85 -29.77 -15.79 -2.20
N LEU A 86 -29.80 -16.95 -2.87
CA LEU A 86 -29.06 -17.16 -4.12
C LEU A 86 -29.59 -16.28 -5.26
N ASN A 87 -30.91 -16.14 -5.39
CA ASN A 87 -31.51 -15.25 -6.38
C ASN A 87 -31.11 -13.79 -6.14
N LEU A 88 -31.05 -13.35 -4.88
CA LEU A 88 -30.61 -12.02 -4.50
C LEU A 88 -29.15 -11.80 -4.88
N ILE A 89 -28.24 -12.71 -4.50
CA ILE A 89 -26.81 -12.61 -4.84
C ILE A 89 -26.63 -12.55 -6.36
N ASN A 90 -27.27 -13.45 -7.11
CA ASN A 90 -27.19 -13.47 -8.56
C ASN A 90 -27.75 -12.18 -9.21
N ALA A 91 -28.81 -11.60 -8.63
CA ALA A 91 -29.35 -10.33 -9.09
C ALA A 91 -28.34 -9.18 -8.88
N GLU A 92 -27.59 -9.16 -7.79
CA GLU A 92 -26.50 -8.18 -7.56
C GLU A 92 -25.30 -8.44 -8.49
N ASP A 93 -24.89 -9.69 -8.69
CA ASP A 93 -23.81 -10.06 -9.60
C ASP A 93 -24.08 -9.59 -11.04
N SER A 94 -25.34 -9.67 -11.48
CA SER A 94 -25.76 -9.22 -12.81
C SER A 94 -25.49 -7.73 -13.08
N LYS A 95 -25.29 -6.91 -12.04
CA LYS A 95 -25.00 -5.48 -12.14
C LYS A 95 -23.54 -5.18 -12.47
N VAL A 96 -22.63 -6.14 -12.27
CA VAL A 96 -21.18 -5.94 -12.46
C VAL A 96 -20.84 -5.67 -13.92
N ALA A 97 -21.30 -6.50 -14.86
CA ALA A 97 -20.97 -6.34 -16.27
C ALA A 97 -21.42 -4.98 -16.85
N PRO A 98 -22.65 -4.48 -16.58
CA PRO A 98 -23.04 -3.12 -16.93
C PRO A 98 -22.16 -2.03 -16.31
N ALA A 99 -21.70 -2.20 -15.06
CA ALA A 99 -20.79 -1.24 -14.41
C ALA A 99 -19.43 -1.19 -15.11
N ILE A 100 -18.88 -2.33 -15.51
CA ILE A 100 -17.65 -2.41 -16.32
C ILE A 100 -17.86 -1.76 -17.68
N ALA A 101 -19.00 -2.02 -18.34
CA ALA A 101 -19.30 -1.46 -19.66
C ALA A 101 -19.23 0.08 -19.69
N ARG A 102 -19.63 0.74 -18.59
CA ARG A 102 -19.58 2.21 -18.47
C ARG A 102 -18.16 2.78 -18.39
N ILE A 103 -17.17 1.99 -18.00
CA ILE A 103 -15.78 2.43 -17.82
C ILE A 103 -14.82 1.85 -18.87
N LEU A 104 -15.34 1.26 -19.95
CA LEU A 104 -14.52 0.74 -21.05
C LEU A 104 -13.54 1.79 -21.65
N PRO A 105 -13.89 3.09 -21.78
CA PRO A 105 -12.93 4.09 -22.24
C PRO A 105 -11.67 4.19 -21.35
N GLN A 106 -11.84 4.12 -20.03
CA GLN A 106 -10.74 4.18 -19.06
C GLN A 106 -9.96 2.86 -19.02
N ILE A 107 -10.65 1.73 -19.17
CA ILE A 107 -10.01 0.42 -19.32
C ILE A 107 -9.12 0.42 -20.57
N ALA A 108 -9.60 0.96 -21.69
CA ALA A 108 -8.81 1.08 -22.92
C ALA A 108 -7.54 1.93 -22.69
N GLN A 109 -7.64 3.06 -21.99
CA GLN A 109 -6.47 3.87 -21.60
C GLN A 109 -5.46 3.08 -20.76
N ALA A 110 -5.92 2.29 -19.80
CA ALA A 110 -5.05 1.45 -18.98
C ALA A 110 -4.35 0.37 -19.83
N VAL A 111 -5.09 -0.30 -20.72
CA VAL A 111 -4.55 -1.30 -21.65
C VAL A 111 -3.49 -0.69 -22.56
N ASP A 112 -3.74 0.49 -23.13
CA ASP A 112 -2.79 1.19 -24.00
C ASP A 112 -1.51 1.58 -23.23
N ALA A 113 -1.65 2.08 -22.00
CA ALA A 113 -0.51 2.42 -21.15
C ALA A 113 0.35 1.19 -20.82
N VAL A 114 -0.28 0.06 -20.49
CA VAL A 114 0.40 -1.22 -20.21
C VAL A 114 1.08 -1.76 -21.46
N SER A 115 0.40 -1.76 -22.60
CA SER A 115 0.98 -2.19 -23.88
C SER A 115 2.21 -1.36 -24.25
N ALA A 116 2.13 -0.03 -24.07
CA ALA A 116 3.26 0.87 -24.30
C ALA A 116 4.42 0.62 -23.31
N ALA A 117 4.13 0.27 -22.05
CA ALA A 117 5.14 -0.10 -21.07
C ALA A 117 5.86 -1.41 -21.47
N PHE A 118 5.11 -2.45 -21.86
CA PHE A 118 5.69 -3.70 -22.36
C PHE A 118 6.58 -3.49 -23.58
N ALA A 119 6.18 -2.64 -24.53
CA ALA A 119 7.00 -2.29 -25.69
C ALA A 119 8.35 -1.65 -25.31
N ARG A 120 8.43 -1.02 -24.11
CA ARG A 120 9.66 -0.44 -23.53
C ARG A 120 10.32 -1.34 -22.49
N GLN A 121 9.96 -2.62 -22.46
CA GLN A 121 10.43 -3.62 -21.50
C GLN A 121 10.10 -3.29 -20.03
N GLY A 122 9.07 -2.47 -19.81
CA GLY A 122 8.46 -2.29 -18.49
C GLY A 122 7.57 -3.48 -18.12
N ARG A 123 7.03 -3.43 -16.90
CA ARG A 123 6.17 -4.48 -16.33
C ARG A 123 4.81 -3.92 -15.93
N LEU A 124 3.85 -4.83 -15.75
CA LEU A 124 2.58 -4.56 -15.10
C LEU A 124 2.64 -5.08 -13.66
N ILE A 125 2.37 -4.22 -12.69
CA ILE A 125 2.45 -4.57 -11.27
C ILE A 125 1.11 -4.27 -10.60
N TYR A 126 0.42 -5.30 -10.14
CA TYR A 126 -0.77 -5.18 -9.30
C TYR A 126 -0.37 -5.04 -7.84
N CYS A 127 -0.96 -4.08 -7.13
CA CYS A 127 -0.76 -3.89 -5.69
C CYS A 127 -2.11 -3.85 -4.97
N GLY A 128 -2.29 -4.73 -3.99
CA GLY A 128 -3.53 -4.77 -3.19
C GLY A 128 -3.36 -5.43 -1.84
N ALA A 129 -4.41 -5.39 -1.02
CA ALA A 129 -4.51 -6.15 0.22
C ALA A 129 -5.68 -7.14 0.15
N GLY A 130 -5.66 -8.16 1.00
CA GLY A 130 -6.76 -9.14 1.12
C GLY A 130 -7.18 -9.72 -0.24
N THR A 131 -8.49 -9.71 -0.51
CA THR A 131 -9.06 -10.19 -1.79
C THR A 131 -8.48 -9.47 -3.00
N SER A 132 -8.32 -8.15 -2.94
CA SER A 132 -7.78 -7.36 -4.05
C SER A 132 -6.34 -7.76 -4.42
N GLY A 133 -5.48 -7.96 -3.40
CA GLY A 133 -4.12 -8.46 -3.64
C GLY A 133 -4.10 -9.89 -4.18
N ARG A 134 -4.99 -10.77 -3.70
CA ARG A 134 -5.10 -12.14 -4.21
C ARG A 134 -5.55 -12.20 -5.67
N LEU A 135 -6.50 -11.35 -6.07
CA LEU A 135 -6.93 -11.25 -7.47
C LEU A 135 -5.80 -10.77 -8.39
N GLY A 136 -4.98 -9.81 -7.94
CA GLY A 136 -3.79 -9.39 -8.70
C GLY A 136 -2.76 -10.51 -8.85
N ILE A 137 -2.58 -11.36 -7.84
CA ILE A 137 -1.71 -12.54 -7.92
C ILE A 137 -2.29 -13.59 -8.87
N LEU A 138 -3.61 -13.84 -8.80
CA LEU A 138 -4.30 -14.77 -9.67
C LEU A 138 -4.08 -14.39 -11.15
N ASP A 139 -4.42 -13.15 -11.51
CA ASP A 139 -4.27 -12.65 -12.90
C ASP A 139 -2.81 -12.72 -13.38
N ALA A 140 -1.85 -12.30 -12.55
CA ALA A 140 -0.43 -12.38 -12.88
C ALA A 140 0.04 -13.83 -13.10
N SER A 141 -0.46 -14.79 -12.32
CA SER A 141 -0.06 -16.20 -12.41
C SER A 141 -0.56 -16.89 -13.67
N GLU A 142 -1.64 -16.40 -14.27
CA GLU A 142 -2.23 -16.96 -15.49
C GLU A 142 -1.53 -16.45 -16.76
N CYS A 143 -0.76 -15.35 -16.66
CA CYS A 143 -0.11 -14.75 -17.83
C CYS A 143 0.94 -15.68 -18.49
N PRO A 144 1.91 -16.29 -17.77
CA PRO A 144 2.89 -17.18 -18.37
C PRO A 144 2.30 -18.41 -19.08
N PRO A 145 1.38 -19.21 -18.49
CA PRO A 145 0.84 -20.37 -19.17
C PRO A 145 -0.12 -20.01 -20.32
N THR A 146 -0.82 -18.88 -20.23
CA THR A 146 -1.80 -18.47 -21.25
C THR A 146 -1.14 -17.81 -22.46
N PHE A 147 -0.17 -16.93 -22.23
CA PHE A 147 0.41 -16.07 -23.28
C PHE A 147 1.90 -16.35 -23.55
N GLY A 148 2.54 -17.27 -22.81
CA GLY A 148 3.96 -17.58 -22.97
C GLY A 148 4.90 -16.46 -22.49
N THR A 149 4.40 -15.55 -21.65
CA THR A 149 5.17 -14.39 -21.15
C THR A 149 6.16 -14.79 -20.05
N PRO A 150 7.28 -14.05 -19.88
CA PRO A 150 8.13 -14.20 -18.70
C PRO A 150 7.35 -13.98 -17.39
N ALA A 151 7.65 -14.77 -16.36
CA ALA A 151 6.97 -14.66 -15.05
C ALA A 151 7.13 -13.29 -14.36
N GLY A 152 8.12 -12.50 -14.75
CA GLY A 152 8.36 -11.15 -14.22
C GLY A 152 7.70 -10.02 -15.02
N GLN A 153 7.00 -10.32 -16.12
CA GLN A 153 6.35 -9.29 -16.95
C GLN A 153 5.07 -8.74 -16.30
N VAL A 154 4.31 -9.62 -15.63
CA VAL A 154 3.12 -9.28 -14.85
C VAL A 154 3.32 -9.79 -13.43
N ILE A 155 3.18 -8.93 -12.43
CA ILE A 155 3.52 -9.24 -11.04
C ILE A 155 2.35 -8.84 -10.13
N GLY A 156 1.92 -9.76 -9.26
CA GLY A 156 1.00 -9.48 -8.16
C GLY A 156 1.74 -9.25 -6.84
N VAL A 157 1.48 -8.12 -6.18
CA VAL A 157 2.01 -7.75 -4.88
C VAL A 157 0.87 -7.63 -3.88
N ILE A 158 0.99 -8.36 -2.77
CA ILE A 158 -0.01 -8.39 -1.70
C ILE A 158 0.56 -7.87 -0.39
N ALA A 159 -0.20 -6.99 0.26
CA ALA A 159 0.11 -6.53 1.62
C ALA A 159 0.26 -7.73 2.57
N GLY A 160 1.37 -7.78 3.32
CA GLY A 160 1.69 -8.91 4.21
C GLY A 160 2.42 -10.07 3.54
N GLY A 161 2.75 -9.96 2.25
CA GLY A 161 3.59 -10.90 1.50
C GLY A 161 2.99 -12.29 1.31
N GLN A 162 3.83 -13.29 1.07
CA GLN A 162 3.41 -14.65 0.71
C GLN A 162 2.38 -15.27 1.70
N ARG A 163 2.51 -14.97 3.00
CA ARG A 163 1.56 -15.46 4.02
C ARG A 163 0.14 -14.96 3.78
N ALA A 164 0.01 -13.72 3.28
CA ALA A 164 -1.28 -13.08 3.01
C ALA A 164 -2.08 -13.79 1.90
N ILE A 165 -1.41 -14.57 1.05
CA ILE A 165 -2.05 -15.37 0.00
C ILE A 165 -2.98 -16.41 0.63
N LEU A 166 -2.48 -17.15 1.63
CA LEU A 166 -3.20 -18.27 2.25
C LEU A 166 -4.04 -17.85 3.46
N GLN A 167 -3.63 -16.82 4.18
CA GLN A 167 -4.26 -16.41 5.44
C GLN A 167 -4.33 -14.89 5.53
N ALA A 168 -5.38 -14.34 6.15
CA ALA A 168 -5.41 -12.91 6.43
C ALA A 168 -4.26 -12.54 7.39
N VAL A 169 -3.61 -11.40 7.12
CA VAL A 169 -2.59 -10.84 8.00
C VAL A 169 -3.15 -9.54 8.57
N GLU A 170 -3.37 -9.52 9.89
CA GLU A 170 -3.90 -8.35 10.58
C GLU A 170 -3.03 -7.11 10.34
N ASN A 171 -3.68 -5.97 10.09
CA ASN A 171 -3.08 -4.66 9.89
C ASN A 171 -2.06 -4.56 8.73
N ALA A 172 -1.99 -5.56 7.84
CA ALA A 172 -1.11 -5.50 6.67
C ALA A 172 -1.50 -4.37 5.73
N GLU A 173 -2.80 -4.12 5.61
CA GLU A 173 -3.37 -3.10 4.73
C GLU A 173 -3.20 -1.66 5.24
N ASP A 174 -2.90 -1.50 6.54
CA ASP A 174 -2.74 -0.20 7.20
C ASP A 174 -1.30 0.35 7.15
N ASN A 175 -0.38 -0.36 6.47
CA ASN A 175 1.02 0.01 6.40
C ASN A 175 1.42 0.59 5.02
N PRO A 176 1.42 1.92 4.82
CA PRO A 176 1.84 2.53 3.55
C PRO A 176 3.33 2.34 3.24
N GLN A 177 4.20 2.29 4.26
CA GLN A 177 5.64 2.12 4.07
C GLN A 177 5.98 0.72 3.53
N ALA A 178 5.26 -0.32 3.98
CA ALA A 178 5.46 -1.68 3.51
C ALA A 178 5.28 -1.80 1.98
N ALA A 179 4.33 -1.07 1.40
CA ALA A 179 4.13 -1.05 -0.04
C ALA A 179 5.32 -0.46 -0.80
N GLN A 180 5.89 0.62 -0.28
CA GLN A 180 7.12 1.20 -0.83
C GLN A 180 8.26 0.18 -0.75
N ASP A 181 8.44 -0.48 0.39
CA ASP A 181 9.51 -1.46 0.58
C ASP A 181 9.35 -2.67 -0.37
N ASP A 182 8.11 -3.12 -0.60
CA ASP A 182 7.80 -4.18 -1.58
C ASP A 182 8.17 -3.74 -3.01
N LEU A 183 7.78 -2.54 -3.42
CA LEU A 183 8.08 -2.00 -4.75
C LEU A 183 9.57 -1.71 -4.94
N GLN A 184 10.28 -1.31 -3.88
CA GLN A 184 11.75 -1.18 -3.88
C GLN A 184 12.44 -2.52 -4.08
N ARG A 185 11.98 -3.59 -3.41
CA ARG A 185 12.51 -4.95 -3.61
C ARG A 185 12.32 -5.44 -5.05
N LEU A 186 11.26 -5.00 -5.72
CA LEU A 186 11.01 -5.27 -7.13
C LEU A 186 11.81 -4.38 -8.10
N ALA A 187 12.62 -3.46 -7.57
CA ALA A 187 13.31 -2.43 -8.34
C ALA A 187 12.34 -1.70 -9.30
N LEU A 188 11.21 -1.22 -8.77
CA LEU A 188 10.24 -0.44 -9.53
C LEU A 188 10.94 0.72 -10.25
N SER A 189 10.54 0.97 -11.50
CA SER A 189 11.09 2.03 -12.34
C SER A 189 9.99 2.81 -13.06
N SER A 190 10.35 3.96 -13.63
CA SER A 190 9.46 4.78 -14.46
C SER A 190 8.96 4.11 -15.74
N ARG A 191 9.49 2.92 -16.08
CA ARG A 191 9.03 2.14 -17.23
C ARG A 191 7.82 1.27 -16.91
N ASP A 192 7.59 1.00 -15.63
CA ASP A 192 6.55 0.10 -15.15
C ASP A 192 5.19 0.82 -15.05
N VAL A 193 4.13 0.02 -15.01
CA VAL A 193 2.76 0.47 -14.68
C VAL A 193 2.36 -0.18 -13.36
N VAL A 194 1.90 0.63 -12.41
CA VAL A 194 1.39 0.16 -11.11
C VAL A 194 -0.11 0.32 -11.05
N VAL A 195 -0.83 -0.79 -10.88
CA VAL A 195 -2.27 -0.81 -10.68
C VAL A 195 -2.56 -1.05 -9.20
N GLY A 196 -3.00 -0.01 -8.50
CA GLY A 196 -3.48 -0.11 -7.13
C GLY A 196 -4.93 -0.59 -7.09
N ILE A 197 -5.20 -1.66 -6.36
CA ILE A 197 -6.52 -2.29 -6.27
C ILE A 197 -7.02 -2.22 -4.82
N ALA A 198 -8.06 -1.42 -4.60
CA ALA A 198 -8.81 -1.44 -3.34
C ALA A 198 -10.25 -1.02 -3.60
N ALA A 199 -11.22 -1.90 -3.31
CA ALA A 199 -12.64 -1.60 -3.50
C ALA A 199 -13.05 -0.31 -2.76
N SER A 200 -12.56 -0.15 -1.51
CA SER A 200 -12.79 1.04 -0.68
C SER A 200 -12.17 2.31 -1.27
N GLY A 201 -11.11 2.19 -2.08
CA GLY A 201 -10.37 3.32 -2.64
C GLY A 201 -9.49 4.07 -1.63
N ARG A 202 -9.34 3.58 -0.39
CA ARG A 202 -8.64 4.27 0.70
C ARG A 202 -7.61 3.44 1.46
N THR A 203 -7.36 2.20 1.03
CA THR A 203 -6.46 1.28 1.75
C THR A 203 -5.04 1.85 1.85
N PRO A 204 -4.49 2.11 3.06
CA PRO A 204 -3.21 2.80 3.24
C PRO A 204 -2.03 2.18 2.50
N TYR A 205 -1.93 0.84 2.48
CA TYR A 205 -0.91 0.12 1.70
C TYR A 205 -0.98 0.49 0.21
N VAL A 206 -2.18 0.50 -0.38
CA VAL A 206 -2.38 0.82 -1.80
C VAL A 206 -2.10 2.31 -2.08
N LEU A 207 -2.47 3.20 -1.16
CA LEU A 207 -2.13 4.63 -1.25
C LEU A 207 -0.60 4.84 -1.22
N GLY A 208 0.12 4.08 -0.39
CA GLY A 208 1.58 4.08 -0.35
C GLY A 208 2.20 3.60 -1.66
N ALA A 209 1.68 2.51 -2.24
CA ALA A 209 2.12 1.98 -3.53
C ALA A 209 1.99 3.01 -4.66
N LEU A 210 0.80 3.60 -4.82
CA LEU A 210 0.52 4.56 -5.89
C LEU A 210 1.35 5.84 -5.73
N ARG A 211 1.50 6.34 -4.50
CA ARG A 211 2.33 7.53 -4.24
C ARG A 211 3.79 7.28 -4.61
N TYR A 212 4.36 6.17 -4.16
CA TYR A 212 5.75 5.82 -4.46
C TYR A 212 5.99 5.62 -5.96
N ALA A 213 5.06 4.93 -6.65
CA ALA A 213 5.14 4.73 -8.10
C ALA A 213 5.12 6.06 -8.86
N ARG A 214 4.22 6.97 -8.48
CA ARG A 214 4.13 8.31 -9.06
C ARG A 214 5.41 9.12 -8.83
N ASP A 215 5.96 9.10 -7.63
CA ASP A 215 7.19 9.83 -7.29
C ASP A 215 8.40 9.34 -8.12
N LEU A 216 8.40 8.07 -8.54
CA LEU A 216 9.38 7.51 -9.45
C LEU A 216 9.08 7.78 -10.94
N GLY A 217 7.93 8.35 -11.27
CA GLY A 217 7.49 8.60 -12.65
C GLY A 217 6.96 7.36 -13.37
N ALA A 218 6.57 6.30 -12.65
CA ALA A 218 5.83 5.17 -13.21
C ALA A 218 4.38 5.58 -13.48
N THR A 219 3.75 4.99 -14.49
CA THR A 219 2.31 5.23 -14.75
C THR A 219 1.48 4.56 -13.66
N THR A 220 0.52 5.29 -13.09
CA THR A 220 -0.33 4.78 -12.01
C THR A 220 -1.78 4.63 -12.44
N VAL A 221 -2.37 3.47 -12.10
CA VAL A 221 -3.78 3.16 -12.33
C VAL A 221 -4.43 2.84 -11.00
N ALA A 222 -5.61 3.40 -10.71
CA ALA A 222 -6.37 3.08 -9.52
C ALA A 222 -7.67 2.36 -9.88
N LEU A 223 -7.85 1.16 -9.33
CA LEU A 223 -9.09 0.40 -9.39
C LEU A 223 -9.80 0.44 -8.03
N SER A 224 -10.94 1.12 -7.97
CA SER A 224 -11.77 1.23 -6.77
C SER A 224 -13.25 1.32 -7.11
N CYS A 225 -14.14 1.00 -6.18
CA CYS A 225 -15.59 1.06 -6.42
C CYS A 225 -16.23 2.35 -5.86
N ASN A 226 -15.42 3.33 -5.46
CA ASN A 226 -15.85 4.62 -4.91
C ASN A 226 -15.30 5.77 -5.78
N PRO A 227 -16.15 6.66 -6.33
CA PRO A 227 -15.74 7.72 -7.25
C PRO A 227 -14.86 8.78 -6.57
N ASP A 228 -15.18 9.14 -5.32
CA ASP A 228 -14.44 10.15 -4.55
C ASP A 228 -13.37 9.51 -3.65
N SER A 229 -12.57 8.61 -4.23
CA SER A 229 -11.59 7.84 -3.46
C SER A 229 -10.28 8.61 -3.21
N PRO A 230 -9.63 8.42 -2.04
CA PRO A 230 -8.27 8.92 -1.80
C PRO A 230 -7.21 8.41 -2.79
N MET A 231 -7.47 7.30 -3.50
CA MET A 231 -6.64 6.81 -4.59
C MET A 231 -6.74 7.67 -5.86
N ALA A 232 -7.87 8.36 -6.08
CA ALA A 232 -8.11 9.14 -7.28
C ALA A 232 -7.02 10.19 -7.60
N PRO A 233 -6.61 11.06 -6.66
CA PRO A 233 -5.58 12.04 -6.94
C PRO A 233 -4.18 11.45 -7.13
N LEU A 234 -3.97 10.16 -6.85
CA LEU A 234 -2.67 9.48 -6.96
C LEU A 234 -2.49 8.70 -8.28
N ALA A 235 -3.55 8.56 -9.07
CA ALA A 235 -3.54 7.81 -10.31
C ALA A 235 -3.54 8.72 -11.55
N ASP A 236 -2.84 8.30 -12.59
CA ASP A 236 -2.98 8.88 -13.93
C ASP A 236 -4.27 8.40 -14.61
N ILE A 237 -4.69 7.17 -14.32
CA ILE A 237 -5.89 6.53 -14.90
C ILE A 237 -6.78 5.98 -13.78
N LEU A 238 -8.08 6.32 -13.83
CA LEU A 238 -9.08 5.89 -12.84
C LEU A 238 -10.04 4.86 -13.44
N LEU A 239 -10.07 3.69 -12.81
CA LEU A 239 -11.02 2.62 -13.09
C LEU A 239 -12.02 2.57 -11.93
N THR A 240 -13.20 3.14 -12.13
CA THR A 240 -14.23 3.24 -11.07
C THR A 240 -15.54 2.57 -11.47
N PRO A 241 -15.60 1.23 -11.51
CA PRO A 241 -16.84 0.53 -11.78
C PRO A 241 -17.78 0.62 -10.57
N ILE A 242 -18.91 1.29 -10.73
CA ILE A 242 -19.92 1.42 -9.67
C ILE A 242 -20.83 0.19 -9.71
N VAL A 243 -20.50 -0.80 -8.87
CA VAL A 243 -21.16 -2.12 -8.82
C VAL A 243 -22.28 -2.21 -7.77
N GLY A 244 -22.35 -1.25 -6.84
CA GLY A 244 -23.40 -1.13 -5.83
C GLY A 244 -24.43 -0.06 -6.16
N LEU A 245 -25.49 0.00 -5.37
CA LEU A 245 -26.52 1.05 -5.39
C LEU A 245 -26.07 2.32 -4.67
#